data_AF-L8HIT0-F1
#
_entry.id   AF-L8HIT0-F1
#
_cell.length_a   1.000
_cell.length_b   1.000
_cell.length_c   1.000
_cell.angle_alpha   90.00
_cell.angle_beta   90.00
_cell.angle_gamma   90.00
#
_symmetry.space_group_name_H-M   'P 1'
#
loop_
_entity.id
_entity.type
_entity.pdbx_description
1 polymer ?
#
loop_
_entity_poly.entity_id
_entity_poly.type
_entity_poly.pdbx_seq_one_letter_code
_entity_poly.pdbx_strand_id
1 'polypeptide(L)'
;MGVFGSLTRRTGLGARTTVGTTGFTRGKVSANQGKGRLTPKMTPRGWYKGVGCRSLGFHTKKGTVVPAKVPVYVIPDLTDCPLKPYVSWSTKRVVVQPLRLPSDKELAQLE
;
A
#
# COMPACT_ATOMS: atom_id res chain seq x y z
N MET A 1 -38.71 21.28 53.65
CA MET A 1 -39.46 21.68 52.44
C MET A 1 -38.84 22.94 51.87
N GLY A 2 -38.49 22.97 50.57
CA GLY A 2 -38.01 24.17 49.87
C GLY A 2 -37.00 23.86 48.78
N VAL A 3 -37.49 23.62 47.56
CA VAL A 3 -36.71 23.50 46.32
C VAL A 3 -36.20 24.89 45.91
N PHE A 4 -34.90 25.05 45.65
CA PHE A 4 -34.37 26.24 44.98
C PHE A 4 -33.88 25.87 43.58
N GLY A 5 -34.60 26.38 42.59
CA GLY A 5 -34.41 26.10 41.17
C GLY A 5 -33.16 26.74 40.56
N SER A 6 -32.80 26.16 39.41
CA SER A 6 -31.70 26.50 38.52
C SER A 6 -31.61 27.99 38.17
N LEU A 7 -30.44 28.58 38.39
CA LEU A 7 -30.10 29.92 37.92
C LEU A 7 -28.73 29.91 37.24
N THR A 8 -28.69 29.79 35.91
CA THR A 8 -27.52 30.28 35.15
C THR A 8 -27.92 30.87 33.80
N ARG A 9 -27.92 32.21 33.84
CA ARG A 9 -28.08 33.28 32.86
C ARG A 9 -27.95 32.96 31.36
N ARG A 10 -28.94 33.50 30.63
CA ARG A 10 -28.79 34.07 29.28
C ARG A 10 -27.76 35.21 29.32
N THR A 11 -26.71 35.10 28.51
CA THR A 11 -25.97 36.21 27.89
C THR A 11 -25.79 35.78 26.43
N GLY A 12 -26.40 36.43 25.45
CA GLY A 12 -26.05 37.77 25.01
C GLY A 12 -25.40 37.62 23.62
N LEU A 13 -26.02 38.23 22.62
CA LEU A 13 -25.58 38.32 21.22
C LEU A 13 -24.11 38.79 21.12
N GLY A 14 -23.24 38.07 20.40
CA GLY A 14 -21.84 38.47 20.25
C GLY A 14 -20.99 37.60 19.31
N ALA A 15 -20.64 38.18 18.17
CA ALA A 15 -19.48 37.88 17.31
C ALA A 15 -19.37 36.48 16.66
N ARG A 16 -19.65 36.45 15.35
CA ARG A 16 -18.90 35.60 14.41
C ARG A 16 -17.43 36.00 14.47
N THR A 17 -16.60 35.23 15.16
CA THR A 17 -15.14 35.33 15.01
C THR A 17 -14.75 34.67 13.69
N THR A 18 -14.60 35.49 12.65
CA THR A 18 -13.76 35.17 11.50
C THR A 18 -12.31 35.21 12.00
N VAL A 19 -11.78 34.06 12.41
CA VAL A 19 -10.33 33.93 12.62
C VAL A 19 -9.70 33.62 11.26
N GLY A 20 -8.84 34.54 10.83
CA GLY A 20 -8.22 34.57 9.53
C GLY A 20 -7.39 33.34 9.20
N THR A 21 -7.37 33.07 7.90
CA THR A 21 -6.44 32.22 7.16
C THR A 21 -5.00 32.68 7.34
N THR A 22 -4.19 31.97 8.14
CA THR A 22 -2.75 31.73 7.90
C THR A 22 -2.29 30.59 8.79
N GLY A 23 -2.40 29.36 8.29
CA GLY A 23 -1.95 28.18 8.99
C GLY A 23 -2.49 26.95 8.30
N PHE A 24 -1.75 26.45 7.31
CA PHE A 24 -1.94 25.19 6.59
C PHE A 24 -3.21 24.39 6.97
N THR A 25 -4.38 24.83 6.50
CA THR A 25 -5.59 24.02 6.64
C THR A 25 -5.41 22.83 5.70
N ARG A 26 -5.26 21.63 6.28
CA ARG A 26 -5.01 20.39 5.55
C ARG A 26 -6.15 20.11 4.57
N GLY A 27 -6.03 20.58 3.34
CA GLY A 27 -6.92 20.26 2.22
C GLY A 27 -8.38 20.68 2.38
N LYS A 28 -9.15 20.56 1.29
CA LYS A 28 -10.60 20.79 1.28
C LYS A 28 -11.29 19.67 2.08
N VAL A 29 -11.61 19.92 3.36
CA VAL A 29 -12.44 19.03 4.18
C VAL A 29 -13.91 19.21 3.77
N SER A 30 -14.33 18.60 2.66
CA SER A 30 -15.73 18.56 2.23
C SER A 30 -16.39 17.25 2.64
N ALA A 31 -17.71 17.28 2.89
CA ALA A 31 -18.50 16.08 3.22
C ALA A 31 -18.48 15.00 2.11
N ASN A 32 -18.13 15.40 0.88
CA ASN A 32 -17.96 14.52 -0.29
C ASN A 32 -16.55 13.91 -0.42
N GLN A 33 -15.67 14.06 0.57
CA GLN A 33 -14.44 13.26 0.64
C GLN A 33 -14.83 11.82 1.01
N GLY A 34 -15.18 11.03 0.00
CA GLY A 34 -15.37 9.60 0.15
C GLY A 34 -14.12 8.99 0.79
N LYS A 35 -14.26 8.51 2.03
CA LYS A 35 -13.21 7.72 2.67
C LYS A 35 -13.08 6.47 1.80
N GLY A 36 -12.06 6.43 0.95
CA GLY A 36 -11.81 5.31 0.04
C GLY A 36 -11.61 4.00 0.81
N ARG A 37 -11.00 3.00 0.17
CA ARG A 37 -10.82 1.69 0.82
C ARG A 37 -10.18 1.82 2.21
N LEU A 38 -10.84 1.24 3.21
CA LEU A 38 -10.36 1.28 4.60
C LEU A 38 -8.93 0.74 4.71
N THR A 39 -8.05 1.53 5.33
CA THR A 39 -6.69 1.13 5.70
C THR A 39 -6.60 1.05 7.23
N PRO A 40 -5.65 0.27 7.79
CA PRO A 40 -5.49 0.17 9.25
C PRO A 40 -5.22 1.53 9.95
N LYS A 41 -4.80 2.56 9.21
CA LYS A 41 -4.56 3.91 9.73
C LYS A 41 -5.84 4.74 9.90
N MET A 42 -6.92 4.35 9.22
CA MET A 42 -8.18 5.09 9.20
C MET A 42 -9.19 4.57 10.23
N THR A 43 -8.90 3.45 10.87
CA THR A 43 -9.83 2.69 11.72
C THR A 43 -9.49 2.83 13.20
N PRO A 44 -10.47 2.65 14.11
CA PRO A 44 -10.24 2.72 15.55
C PRO A 44 -9.27 1.64 16.05
N ARG A 45 -8.75 1.83 17.28
CA ARG A 45 -7.89 0.85 17.97
C ARG A 45 -8.64 -0.49 18.09
N GLY A 46 -7.95 -1.59 17.76
CA GLY A 46 -8.51 -2.95 17.76
C GLY A 46 -8.87 -3.48 16.36
N TRP A 47 -8.98 -2.61 15.35
CA TRP A 47 -9.20 -3.06 13.97
C TRP A 47 -7.86 -3.36 13.27
N TYR A 48 -7.55 -4.65 13.08
CA TYR A 48 -6.33 -5.11 12.39
C TYR A 48 -6.66 -5.72 11.01
N LYS A 49 -6.50 -4.92 9.95
CA LYS A 49 -6.72 -5.35 8.55
C LYS A 49 -5.45 -5.83 7.83
N GLY A 50 -4.27 -5.51 8.36
CA GLY A 50 -2.99 -5.77 7.71
C GLY A 50 -2.70 -4.86 6.51
N VAL A 51 -1.53 -5.06 5.89
CA VAL A 51 -0.99 -4.24 4.77
C VAL A 51 -0.71 -5.06 3.51
N GLY A 52 -1.22 -6.29 3.42
CA GLY A 52 -1.04 -7.17 2.25
C GLY A 52 0.30 -7.91 2.18
N CYS A 53 1.10 -7.87 3.25
CA CYS A 53 2.29 -8.71 3.36
C CYS A 53 1.88 -10.20 3.44
N ARG A 54 2.66 -11.08 2.80
CA ARG A 54 2.47 -12.54 2.90
C ARG A 54 2.75 -13.03 4.32
N SER A 55 2.07 -14.09 4.75
CA SER A 55 2.29 -14.67 6.08
C SER A 55 3.61 -15.47 6.11
N LEU A 56 4.47 -15.14 7.08
CA LEU A 56 5.77 -15.80 7.27
C LEU A 56 5.69 -17.06 8.16
N GLY A 57 4.50 -17.42 8.64
CA GLY A 57 4.35 -18.49 9.62
C GLY A 57 2.94 -18.57 10.15
N PHE A 58 2.82 -19.05 11.38
CA PHE A 58 1.56 -19.21 12.09
C PHE A 58 1.65 -18.54 13.46
N HIS A 59 0.51 -18.10 13.98
CA HIS A 59 0.46 -17.53 15.32
C HIS A 59 0.58 -18.65 16.36
N THR A 60 1.64 -18.59 17.17
CA THR A 60 1.83 -19.45 18.36
C THR A 60 1.90 -18.57 19.60
N LYS A 61 1.93 -19.16 20.80
CA LYS A 61 2.05 -18.43 22.08
C LYS A 61 3.25 -17.46 22.12
N LYS A 62 4.34 -17.75 21.40
CA LYS A 62 5.53 -16.89 21.33
C LYS A 62 5.64 -16.06 20.05
N GLY A 63 4.69 -16.23 19.11
CA GLY A 63 4.80 -15.74 17.74
C GLY A 63 5.91 -16.46 16.99
N THR A 64 5.62 -17.09 15.85
CA THR A 64 6.65 -17.87 15.16
C THR A 64 6.67 -17.60 13.67
N VAL A 65 7.88 -17.29 13.19
CA VAL A 65 8.24 -17.32 11.77
C VAL A 65 8.69 -18.73 11.44
N VAL A 66 8.13 -19.30 10.36
CA VAL A 66 8.57 -20.60 9.83
C VAL A 66 9.71 -20.32 8.86
N PRO A 67 10.95 -20.79 9.11
CA PRO A 67 12.10 -20.44 8.29
C PRO A 67 11.91 -20.82 6.81
N ALA A 68 11.21 -21.94 6.53
CA ALA A 68 10.90 -22.36 5.17
C ALA A 68 9.96 -21.42 4.39
N LYS A 69 9.22 -20.54 5.07
CA LYS A 69 8.31 -19.56 4.44
C LYS A 69 8.96 -18.20 4.21
N VAL A 70 10.18 -17.98 4.70
CA VAL A 70 10.90 -16.73 4.49
C VAL A 70 11.45 -16.72 3.06
N PRO A 71 11.12 -15.72 2.23
CA PRO A 71 11.65 -15.65 0.87
C PRO A 71 13.17 -15.44 0.91
N VAL A 72 13.90 -16.31 0.21
CA VAL A 72 15.35 -16.18 0.02
C VAL A 72 15.61 -15.59 -1.36
N TYR A 73 16.28 -14.44 -1.39
CA TYR A 73 16.73 -13.83 -2.64
C TYR A 73 18.06 -14.46 -3.04
N VAL A 74 18.05 -15.28 -4.08
CA VAL A 74 19.27 -15.84 -4.67
C VAL A 74 19.88 -14.78 -5.58
N ILE A 75 20.95 -14.15 -5.11
CA ILE A 75 21.65 -13.09 -5.82
C ILE A 75 22.83 -13.72 -6.58
N PRO A 76 22.90 -13.61 -7.92
CA PRO A 76 24.06 -14.07 -8.67
C PRO A 76 25.26 -13.13 -8.48
N ASP A 77 26.46 -13.65 -8.70
CA ASP A 77 27.67 -12.83 -8.73
C ASP A 77 27.72 -11.94 -9.99
N LEU A 78 28.19 -10.71 -9.84
CA LEU A 78 28.14 -9.65 -10.87
C LEU A 78 29.51 -9.08 -11.23
N THR A 79 30.61 -9.62 -10.71
CA THR A 79 31.96 -9.02 -10.85
C THR A 79 32.39 -8.76 -12.29
N ASP A 80 31.91 -9.55 -13.27
CA ASP A 80 32.33 -9.46 -14.68
C ASP A 80 31.14 -9.41 -15.66
N CYS A 81 30.01 -8.84 -15.25
CA CYS A 81 28.82 -8.77 -16.11
C CYS A 81 28.93 -7.64 -17.15
N PRO A 82 28.99 -7.93 -18.47
CA PRO A 82 29.06 -6.89 -19.50
C PRO A 82 27.69 -6.22 -19.77
N LEU A 83 26.61 -6.79 -19.23
CA LEU A 83 25.25 -6.34 -19.48
C LEU A 83 24.93 -5.11 -18.64
N LYS A 84 24.35 -4.09 -19.30
CA LYS A 84 23.88 -2.86 -18.67
C LYS A 84 22.35 -2.87 -18.56
N PRO A 85 21.76 -2.12 -17.62
CA PRO A 85 20.30 -2.01 -17.50
C PRO A 85 19.63 -1.34 -18.71
N TYR A 86 20.42 -0.68 -19.56
CA TYR A 86 19.96 0.00 -20.76
C TYR A 86 20.74 -0.43 -21.99
N VAL A 87 20.12 -0.27 -23.15
CA VAL A 87 20.66 -0.59 -24.46
C VAL A 87 20.90 0.72 -25.22
N SER A 88 21.87 0.74 -26.13
CA SER A 88 22.13 1.91 -26.97
C SER A 88 21.01 2.14 -27.99
N TRP A 89 20.71 3.41 -28.26
CA TRP A 89 19.75 3.82 -29.30
C TRP A 89 20.14 3.37 -30.71
N SER A 90 21.42 3.09 -30.93
CA SER A 90 21.95 2.62 -32.23
C SER A 90 21.63 1.14 -32.52
N THR A 91 21.00 0.43 -31.59
CA THR A 91 20.70 -0.99 -31.75
C THR A 91 19.55 -1.20 -32.75
N LYS A 92 19.72 -2.13 -33.70
CA LYS A 92 18.69 -2.45 -34.70
C LYS A 92 17.47 -3.08 -34.04
N ARG A 93 16.27 -2.70 -34.48
CA ARG A 93 15.00 -3.29 -34.02
C ARG A 93 14.87 -4.72 -34.54
N VAL A 94 14.72 -5.68 -33.63
CA VAL A 94 14.49 -7.10 -33.96
C VAL A 94 13.02 -7.44 -33.70
N VAL A 95 12.31 -7.93 -34.71
CA VAL A 95 10.96 -8.49 -34.55
C VAL A 95 11.11 -9.99 -34.30
N VAL A 96 11.11 -10.38 -33.03
CA VAL A 96 11.27 -11.78 -32.61
C VAL A 96 9.90 -12.46 -32.60
N GLN A 97 9.78 -13.60 -33.26
CA GLN A 97 8.60 -14.47 -33.10
C GLN A 97 8.65 -15.14 -31.72
N PRO A 98 7.51 -15.31 -31.02
CA PRO A 98 7.51 -15.93 -29.71
C PRO A 98 8.10 -17.34 -29.80
N LEU A 99 8.90 -17.71 -28.80
CA LEU A 99 9.49 -19.04 -28.72
C LEU A 99 8.34 -20.05 -28.62
N ARG A 100 8.09 -20.81 -29.69
CA ARG A 100 7.12 -21.91 -29.69
C ARG A 100 7.84 -23.21 -29.43
N LEU A 101 7.23 -24.10 -28.66
CA LEU A 101 7.71 -25.48 -28.59
C LEU A 101 7.60 -26.10 -30.01
N PRO A 102 8.62 -26.85 -30.45
CA PRO A 102 8.50 -27.67 -31.67
C PRO A 102 7.28 -28.56 -31.55
N SER A 103 6.53 -28.71 -32.64
CA SER A 103 5.40 -29.64 -32.65
C SER A 103 5.92 -31.07 -32.61
N ASP A 104 5.17 -31.99 -32.00
CA ASP A 104 5.58 -33.40 -31.89
C ASP A 104 5.88 -34.04 -33.26
N LYS A 105 5.22 -33.55 -34.32
CA LYS A 105 5.46 -33.96 -35.71
C LYS A 105 6.84 -33.56 -36.25
N GLU A 106 7.38 -32.43 -35.79
CA GLU A 106 8.72 -31.95 -36.18
C GLU A 106 9.82 -32.69 -35.41
N LEU A 107 9.52 -33.20 -34.20
CA LEU A 107 10.45 -34.04 -33.43
C LEU A 107 10.54 -35.46 -34.03
N ALA A 108 9.42 -36.03 -34.46
CA ALA A 108 9.37 -37.34 -35.12
C ALA A 108 10.04 -37.38 -36.51
N GLN A 109 10.39 -36.22 -37.08
CA GLN A 109 11.12 -36.12 -38.35
C GLN A 109 12.65 -36.05 -38.18
N LEU A 110 13.12 -35.99 -36.94
CA LEU A 110 14.55 -35.94 -36.59
C LEU A 110 15.10 -37.28 -36.06
N GLU A 111 14.22 -38.27 -35.88
CA GLU A 111 14.54 -39.69 -35.64
C GLU A 111 14.61 -40.46 -36.96
#